data_AF-A0A2X2C4X7-F1
#
_entry.id   AF-A0A2X2C4X7-F1
#
_cell.length_a   1.000
_cell.length_b   1.000
_cell.length_c   1.000
_cell.angle_alpha   90.00
_cell.angle_beta   90.00
_cell.angle_gamma   90.00
#
_symmetry.space_group_name_H-M   'P 1'
#
loop_
_entity.id
_entity.type
_entity.pdbx_description
1 polymer ?
#
loop_
_entity_poly.entity_id
_entity_poly.type
_entity_poly.pdbx_seq_one_letter_code
_entity_poly.pdbx_strand_id
1 'polypeptide(L)' 'MSSHLVMQNIEALSSPGGHYSHVVTANNMSFISGLLPLDKNGVPLTDKPIEFSN' A
#
# COMPACT_ATOMS: atom_id res chain seq x y z
N MET A 1 -13.53 -26.08 0.48
CA MET A 1 -13.68 -24.65 0.83
C MET A 1 -12.66 -23.88 0.00
N SER A 2 -13.10 -23.04 -0.94
CA SER A 2 -12.18 -22.17 -1.67
C SER A 2 -11.87 -20.97 -0.76
N SER A 3 -10.60 -20.73 -0.47
CA SER A 3 -10.18 -19.52 0.25
C SER A 3 -10.42 -18.30 -0.64
N HIS A 4 -11.20 -17.33 -0.17
CA HIS A 4 -11.37 -16.07 -0.89
C HIS A 4 -10.12 -15.22 -0.70
N LEU A 5 -9.27 -15.17 -1.74
CA LEU A 5 -8.04 -14.41 -1.77
C LEU A 5 -8.13 -13.36 -2.86
N VAL A 6 -8.01 -12.09 -2.49
CA VAL A 6 -8.08 -10.94 -3.41
C VAL A 6 -6.84 -10.08 -3.21
N MET A 7 -6.16 -9.79 -4.31
CA MET A 7 -4.96 -8.94 -4.36
C MET A 7 -5.32 -7.61 -5.01
N GLN A 8 -5.04 -6.49 -4.34
CA GLN A 8 -5.43 -5.16 -4.81
C GLN A 8 -4.31 -4.15 -4.62
N ASN A 9 -4.18 -3.24 -5.60
CA ASN A 9 -3.34 -2.06 -5.51
C ASN A 9 -4.22 -0.84 -5.28
N ILE A 10 -3.85 -0.01 -4.29
CA ILE A 10 -4.51 1.26 -4.02
C ILE A 10 -4.07 2.28 -5.08
N GLU A 11 -5.00 2.79 -5.88
CA GLU A 11 -4.72 3.73 -6.98
C GLU A 11 -4.13 5.07 -6.52
N ALA A 12 -4.41 5.49 -5.29
CA ALA A 12 -3.89 6.74 -4.73
C ALA A 12 -2.40 6.66 -4.33
N LEU A 13 -1.82 5.45 -4.28
CA LEU A 13 -0.41 5.23 -3.95
C LEU A 13 0.40 5.01 -5.22
N SER A 14 1.72 5.24 -5.14
CA SER A 14 2.65 4.78 -6.16
C SER A 14 2.53 3.27 -6.38
N SER A 15 2.78 2.80 -7.60
CA SER A 15 2.86 1.35 -7.87
C SER A 15 3.80 0.63 -6.89
N PRO A 16 3.51 -0.64 -6.53
CA PRO A 16 4.42 -1.45 -5.71
C PRO A 16 5.85 -1.47 -6.29
N GLY A 17 6.85 -1.27 -5.43
CA GLY A 17 8.27 -1.25 -5.84
C GLY A 17 8.85 -2.62 -6.21
N GLY A 18 8.03 -3.68 -6.19
CA GLY A 18 8.42 -5.06 -6.46
C GLY A 18 7.19 -5.94 -6.70
N HIS A 19 7.37 -7.27 -6.69
CA HIS A 19 6.30 -8.24 -6.97
C HIS A 19 5.39 -8.48 -5.76
N TYR A 20 4.68 -7.44 -5.32
CA TYR A 20 3.70 -7.51 -4.24
C TYR A 20 2.47 -6.67 -4.59
N SER A 21 1.40 -6.82 -3.81
CA SER A 21 0.22 -5.95 -3.86
C SER A 21 0.13 -5.10 -2.60
N HIS A 22 -0.48 -3.92 -2.70
CA HIS A 22 -0.68 -3.06 -1.52
C HIS A 22 -1.49 -3.76 -0.43
N VAL A 23 -2.55 -4.47 -0.83
CA VAL A 23 -3.43 -5.19 0.08
C VAL A 23 -3.69 -6.60 -0.45
N VAL A 24 -3.63 -7.57 0.46
CA VAL A 24 -4.19 -8.90 0.24
C VAL A 24 -5.32 -9.12 1.25
N THR A 25 -6.51 -9.42 0.77
CA THR A 25 -7.64 -9.82 1.62
C THR A 25 -7.81 -11.32 1.54
N ALA A 26 -7.76 -11.98 2.70
CA ALA A 26 -8.01 -13.40 2.87
C ALA A 26 -9.14 -13.59 3.89
N ASN A 27 -10.28 -14.11 3.42
CA ASN A 27 -11.51 -14.21 4.21
C ASN A 27 -11.91 -12.82 4.79
N ASN A 28 -11.85 -12.65 6.12
CA ASN A 28 -12.26 -11.45 6.84
C ASN A 28 -11.07 -10.60 7.33
N MET A 29 -9.87 -10.88 6.84
CA MET A 29 -8.66 -10.16 7.22
C MET A 29 -7.98 -9.55 6.00
N SER A 30 -7.58 -8.29 6.14
CA SER A 30 -6.76 -7.59 5.15
C SER A 30 -5.35 -7.41 5.70
N PHE A 31 -4.38 -7.83 4.90
CA PHE A 31 -2.96 -7.70 5.17
C PHE A 31 -2.45 -6.58 4.28
N ILE A 32 -1.98 -5.51 4.92
CA ILE A 32 -1.49 -4.30 4.24
C ILE A 32 0.03 -4.36 4.24
N SER A 33 0.64 -4.16 3.07
CA SER A 33 2.10 -4.07 2.95
C SER A 33 2.65 -2.86 3.70
N GLY A 34 3.93 -2.90 4.08
CA GLY A 34 4.60 -1.74 4.68
C GLY A 34 4.55 -0.53 3.75
N LEU A 35 4.04 0.60 4.27
CA LEU A 35 3.98 1.86 3.51
C LEU A 35 5.32 2.59 3.62
N LEU A 36 5.79 3.09 2.49
CA LEU A 36 6.98 3.93 2.40
C LEU A 36 6.57 5.40 2.33
N PRO A 37 7.39 6.33 2.84
CA PRO A 37 7.14 7.76 2.72
C PRO A 37 7.47 8.22 1.29
N LEU A 38 6.59 7.89 0.34
CA LEU A 38 6.70 8.23 -1.07
C LEU A 38 5.53 9.12 -1.49
N ASP A 39 5.74 9.97 -2.49
CA ASP A 39 4.62 10.60 -3.20
C ASP A 39 3.93 9.61 -4.17
N LYS A 40 2.85 10.05 -4.82
CA LYS A 40 2.09 9.23 -5.79
C LYS A 40 2.92 8.77 -7.00
N ASN A 41 4.06 9.40 -7.29
CA ASN A 41 4.96 9.03 -8.38
C ASN A 41 6.10 8.10 -7.90
N GLY A 42 6.12 7.75 -6.60
CA GLY A 42 7.16 6.91 -6.01
C GLY A 42 8.41 7.70 -5.57
N VAL A 43 8.36 9.02 -5.52
CA VAL A 43 9.49 9.85 -5.10
C VAL A 43 9.58 9.87 -3.57
N PRO A 44 10.75 9.56 -2.96
CA PRO A 44 10.92 9.64 -1.52
C PRO A 44 10.67 11.03 -0.96
N LEU A 45 9.96 11.08 0.16
CA LEU A 45 9.66 12.29 0.93
C LEU A 45 10.52 12.40 2.20
N THR A 46 11.69 11.75 2.22
CA THR A 46 12.57 11.66 3.39
C THR A 46 13.08 13.00 3.89
N ASP A 47 13.11 14.01 3.03
CA ASP A 47 13.58 15.36 3.35
C ASP A 47 12.43 16.32 3.72
N LYS A 48 11.18 15.84 3.75
CA LYS A 48 10.02 16.64 4.12
C LYS A 48 9.59 16.38 5.56
N PRO A 49 9.08 17.40 6.28
CA PRO A 49 8.47 17.19 7.59
C PRO A 49 7.22 16.30 7.48
N ILE A 50 6.92 15.57 8.55
CA ILE A 50 5.66 14.82 8.66
C ILE A 50 4.54 15.84 8.90
N GLU A 51 3.58 15.89 7.99
CA GLU A 51 2.38 16.71 8.14
C GLU A 51 1.22 15.85 8.63
N PHE A 52 0.51 16.32 9.67
CA PHE A 52 -0.73 15.71 10.15
C PHE A 52 -1.88 16.62 9.72
N SER A 53 -2.90 16.09 9.03
CA SER A 53 -4.15 16.82 8.85
C SER A 53 -5.04 16.59 10.07
N ASN A 54 -5.60 17.67 10.60
CA ASN A 54 -6.67 17.62 11.62
C ASN A 54 -8.02 17.27 10.98
#